data_AF-A0AA88S2I0-F1
#
_entry.id   AF-A0AA88S2I0-F1
#
_cell.length_a   1.000
_cell.length_b   1.000
_cell.length_c   1.000
_cell.angle_alpha   90.00
_cell.angle_beta   90.00
_cell.angle_gamma   90.00
#
_symmetry.space_group_name_H-M   'P 1'
#
loop_
_entity.id
_entity.type
_entity.pdbx_description
1 polymer ?
#
loop_
_entity_poly.entity_id
_entity_poly.type
_entity_poly.pdbx_seq_one_letter_code
_entity_poly.pdbx_strand_id
1 'polypeptide(L)'
;MECRNLAGQTVIPVFYHVEPSVVRHQIGSFADAFAKQEVRSKEKVPGWRKALIEATNISGVDVSNTANGRESKCIEILVDKIVQEKSHMVSSVVEQFVGADSLVENIQPFSLHE
;
A
#
# COMPACT_ATOMS: atom_id res chain seq x y z
N MET A 1 -2.41 -8.97 -0.06
CA MET A 1 -2.41 -8.52 1.36
C MET A 1 -1.37 -9.24 2.21
N GLU A 2 -0.93 -10.44 1.83
CA GLU A 2 0.10 -11.20 2.55
C GLU A 2 1.38 -10.40 2.80
N CYS A 3 1.96 -9.72 1.79
CA CYS A 3 3.15 -8.89 1.98
C CYS A 3 2.94 -7.73 2.96
N ARG A 4 1.74 -7.14 3.00
CA ARG A 4 1.40 -6.14 4.02
C ARG A 4 1.38 -6.76 5.42
N ASN A 5 0.76 -7.93 5.55
CA ASN A 5 0.56 -8.58 6.85
C ASN A 5 1.85 -9.24 7.38
N LEU A 6 2.73 -9.72 6.49
CA LEU A 6 3.96 -10.44 6.84
C LEU A 6 5.22 -9.58 6.80
N ALA A 7 5.29 -8.62 5.88
CA ALA A 7 6.48 -7.80 5.62
C ALA A 7 6.23 -6.29 5.81
N GLY A 8 5.07 -5.91 6.35
CA GLY A 8 4.75 -4.50 6.62
C GLY A 8 4.62 -3.62 5.38
N GLN A 9 4.45 -4.21 4.19
CA GLN A 9 4.34 -3.43 2.95
C GLN A 9 3.18 -2.42 3.00
N THR A 10 3.49 -1.14 2.76
CA THR A 10 2.49 -0.08 2.63
C THR A 10 1.57 -0.35 1.43
N VAL A 11 0.27 -0.25 1.67
CA VAL A 11 -0.78 -0.39 0.65
C VAL A 11 -1.67 0.84 0.71
N ILE A 12 -1.90 1.47 -0.44
CA ILE A 12 -2.79 2.63 -0.57
C ILE A 12 -3.91 2.24 -1.54
N PRO A 13 -5.12 1.90 -1.06
CA PRO A 13 -6.26 1.64 -1.93
C PRO A 13 -6.67 2.91 -2.69
N VAL A 14 -6.99 2.77 -3.97
CA VAL A 14 -7.57 3.84 -4.80
C VAL A 14 -8.93 3.37 -5.30
N PHE A 15 -9.98 4.09 -4.94
CA PHE A 15 -11.35 3.81 -5.35
C PHE A 15 -11.73 4.77 -6.49
N TYR A 16 -11.79 4.23 -7.70
CA TYR A 16 -12.06 4.98 -8.92
C TYR A 16 -13.52 4.80 -9.35
N HIS A 17 -14.34 5.83 -9.18
CA HIS A 17 -15.79 5.82 -9.48
C HIS A 17 -16.53 4.62 -8.87
N VAL A 18 -16.11 4.21 -7.67
CA VAL A 18 -16.74 3.13 -6.90
C VAL A 18 -16.73 3.50 -5.42
N GLU A 19 -17.86 3.31 -4.74
CA GLU A 19 -17.88 3.53 -3.30
C GLU A 19 -17.08 2.42 -2.58
N PRO A 20 -16.21 2.77 -1.61
CA PRO A 20 -15.48 1.79 -0.82
C PRO A 20 -16.40 0.77 -0.12
N SER A 21 -17.61 1.18 0.26
CA SER A 21 -18.65 0.35 0.87
C SER A 21 -19.08 -0.81 -0.04
N VAL A 22 -19.23 -0.55 -1.35
CA VAL A 22 -19.61 -1.54 -2.37
C VAL A 22 -18.53 -2.60 -2.50
N VAL A 23 -17.27 -2.17 -2.52
CA VAL A 23 -16.12 -3.08 -2.56
C VAL A 23 -16.00 -3.88 -1.26
N ARG A 24 -16.18 -3.25 -0.09
CA ARG A 24 -16.06 -3.86 1.24
C ARG A 24 -17.08 -4.97 1.49
N HIS A 25 -18.30 -4.79 0.99
CA HIS A 25 -19.37 -5.77 1.15
C HIS A 25 -19.53 -6.67 -0.07
N GLN A 26 -18.71 -6.48 -1.11
CA GLN A 26 -18.75 -7.20 -2.38
C GLN A 26 -20.16 -7.28 -2.96
N ILE A 27 -20.86 -6.13 -3.04
CA ILE A 27 -22.23 -6.04 -3.56
C ILE A 27 -22.24 -5.52 -5.01
N GLY A 28 -23.39 -5.64 -5.68
CA GLY A 28 -23.54 -5.24 -7.08
C GLY A 28 -22.63 -6.05 -8.01
N SER A 29 -21.89 -5.37 -8.89
CA SER A 29 -21.02 -6.03 -9.88
C SER A 29 -19.94 -6.93 -9.26
N PHE A 30 -19.50 -6.65 -8.02
CA PHE A 30 -18.56 -7.51 -7.30
C PHE A 30 -19.21 -8.85 -6.92
N ALA A 31 -20.47 -8.84 -6.48
CA ALA A 31 -21.21 -10.07 -6.17
C ALA A 31 -21.35 -10.94 -7.43
N ASP A 32 -21.75 -10.33 -8.55
CA ASP A 32 -21.91 -11.02 -9.84
C ASP A 32 -20.59 -11.61 -10.34
N ALA A 33 -19.49 -10.87 -10.18
CA ALA A 33 -18.16 -11.34 -10.54
C ALA A 33 -17.74 -12.54 -9.70
N PHE A 34 -17.97 -12.50 -8.38
CA PHE A 34 -17.67 -13.64 -7.50
C PHE A 34 -18.54 -14.85 -7.81
N ALA A 35 -19.83 -14.68 -8.06
CA ALA A 35 -20.73 -15.78 -8.41
C ALA A 35 -20.27 -16.54 -9.68
N LYS A 36 -19.84 -15.79 -10.72
CA LYS A 36 -19.25 -16.39 -11.93
C LYS A 36 -17.95 -17.14 -11.64
N GLN A 37 -17.14 -16.57 -10.76
CA GLN A 37 -15.81 -17.09 -10.47
C GLN A 37 -15.83 -18.28 -9.49
N GLU A 38 -16.86 -18.42 -8.67
CA GLU A 38 -17.09 -19.60 -7.82
C GLU A 38 -17.28 -20.89 -8.63
N VAL A 39 -17.67 -20.79 -9.91
CA VAL A 39 -17.75 -21.93 -10.83
C VAL A 39 -16.37 -22.35 -11.35
N ARG A 40 -15.46 -21.39 -11.55
CA ARG A 40 -14.16 -21.60 -12.24
C ARG A 40 -12.94 -21.66 -11.32
N SER A 41 -13.02 -21.08 -10.13
CA SER A 41 -11.89 -20.90 -9.22
C SER A 41 -12.36 -20.86 -7.76
N LYS A 42 -13.17 -21.85 -7.38
CA LYS A 42 -13.82 -21.95 -6.08
C LYS A 42 -12.84 -21.84 -4.90
N GLU A 43 -11.65 -22.40 -5.06
CA GLU A 43 -10.58 -22.39 -4.06
C GLU A 43 -9.93 -21.03 -3.85
N LYS A 44 -9.95 -20.15 -4.86
CA LYS A 44 -9.33 -18.80 -4.82
C LYS A 44 -10.28 -17.72 -4.33
N VAL A 45 -11.58 -17.88 -4.58
CA VAL A 45 -12.61 -16.89 -4.22
C VAL A 45 -12.55 -16.46 -2.75
N PRO A 46 -12.41 -17.36 -1.76
CA PRO A 46 -12.30 -16.94 -0.36
C PRO A 46 -11.12 -16.00 -0.11
N GLY A 47 -9.97 -16.26 -0.74
CA GLY A 47 -8.77 -15.43 -0.64
C GLY A 47 -8.98 -14.04 -1.24
N TRP A 48 -9.62 -13.95 -2.40
CA TRP A 48 -9.93 -12.67 -3.04
C TRP A 48 -10.96 -11.84 -2.26
N ARG A 49 -12.02 -12.47 -1.74
CA ARG A 49 -13.01 -11.79 -0.88
C ARG A 49 -12.31 -11.20 0.35
N LYS A 50 -11.50 -12.01 1.04
CA LYS A 50 -10.73 -11.56 2.21
C LYS A 50 -9.78 -10.40 1.85
N ALA A 51 -9.06 -10.51 0.73
CA ALA A 51 -8.13 -9.47 0.30
C ALA A 51 -8.83 -8.13 0.00
N LEU A 52 -10.01 -8.15 -0.64
CA LEU A 52 -10.79 -6.92 -0.89
C LEU A 52 -11.31 -6.30 0.41
N ILE A 53 -11.82 -7.11 1.34
CA ILE A 53 -12.25 -6.64 2.67
C ILE A 53 -11.07 -5.97 3.38
N GLU A 54 -9.93 -6.64 3.47
CA GLU A 54 -8.72 -6.10 4.12
C GLU A 54 -8.26 -4.80 3.45
N ALA A 55 -8.23 -4.73 2.12
CA ALA A 55 -7.85 -3.51 1.40
C ALA A 55 -8.80 -2.36 1.71
N THR A 56 -10.12 -2.60 1.77
CA THR A 56 -11.12 -1.55 2.06
C THR A 56 -11.13 -1.06 3.50
N ASN A 57 -10.45 -1.76 4.41
CA ASN A 57 -10.28 -1.33 5.80
C ASN A 57 -9.04 -0.44 5.99
N ILE A 58 -8.28 -0.17 4.93
CA ILE A 58 -7.12 0.72 4.93
C ILE A 58 -7.54 2.10 4.43
N SER A 59 -6.96 3.15 5.00
CA SER A 59 -7.14 4.52 4.52
C SER A 59 -6.61 4.68 3.09
N GLY A 60 -7.54 4.93 2.16
CA GLY A 60 -7.27 5.06 0.73
C GLY A 60 -7.63 6.43 0.16
N VAL A 61 -7.65 6.52 -1.16
CA VAL A 61 -8.12 7.69 -1.92
C VAL A 61 -9.40 7.31 -2.64
N ASP A 62 -10.50 7.97 -2.31
CA ASP A 62 -11.74 7.89 -3.08
C ASP A 62 -11.78 9.05 -4.07
N VAL A 63 -11.62 8.75 -5.35
CA VAL A 63 -11.49 9.76 -6.41
C VAL A 63 -12.74 10.63 -6.51
N SER A 64 -13.92 10.08 -6.23
CA SER A 64 -15.20 10.80 -6.33
C SER A 64 -15.33 11.86 -5.25
N ASN A 65 -14.82 11.55 -4.05
CA ASN A 65 -14.93 12.40 -2.86
C ASN A 65 -13.67 13.23 -2.58
N THR A 66 -12.54 12.90 -3.21
CA THR A 66 -11.28 13.63 -3.07
C THR A 66 -11.21 14.77 -4.08
N ALA A 67 -10.71 15.94 -3.65
CA ALA A 67 -10.45 17.09 -4.50
C ALA A 67 -11.64 17.52 -5.40
N ASN A 68 -12.87 17.27 -4.95
CA ASN A 68 -14.13 17.49 -5.68
C ASN A 68 -14.20 16.71 -7.01
N GLY A 69 -13.72 15.45 -7.03
CA GLY A 69 -13.78 14.60 -8.21
C GLY A 69 -12.71 14.89 -9.27
N ARG A 70 -11.80 15.84 -9.02
CA ARG A 70 -10.75 16.21 -9.99
C ARG A 70 -9.61 15.20 -9.98
N GLU A 71 -9.64 14.30 -10.94
CA GLU A 71 -8.69 13.19 -11.06
C GLU A 71 -7.21 13.65 -11.05
N SER A 72 -6.88 14.74 -11.76
CA SER A 72 -5.51 15.29 -11.75
C SER A 72 -5.05 15.69 -10.35
N LYS A 73 -5.94 16.31 -9.56
CA LYS A 73 -5.63 16.71 -8.19
C LYS A 73 -5.57 15.52 -7.23
N CYS A 74 -6.39 14.50 -7.46
CA CYS A 74 -6.31 13.22 -6.75
C CYS A 74 -4.95 12.54 -7.00
N ILE A 75 -4.44 12.58 -8.23
CA ILE A 75 -3.12 12.04 -8.59
C ILE A 75 -2.02 12.82 -7.86
N GLU A 76 -2.08 14.15 -7.84
CA GLU A 76 -1.11 14.97 -7.08
C GLU A 76 -1.08 14.56 -5.59
N ILE A 77 -2.26 14.45 -4.95
CA ILE A 77 -2.39 14.02 -3.56
C ILE A 77 -1.82 12.61 -3.36
N LEU A 78 -2.07 11.69 -4.29
CA LEU A 78 -1.56 10.32 -4.23
C LEU A 78 -0.03 10.29 -4.34
N VAL A 79 0.56 11.08 -5.25
CA VAL A 79 2.01 11.20 -5.41
C VAL A 79 2.63 11.75 -4.13
N ASP A 80 2.07 12.82 -3.56
CA ASP A 80 2.54 13.41 -2.30
C ASP A 80 2.50 12.38 -1.16
N LYS A 81 1.41 11.62 -1.05
CA LYS A 81 1.26 10.55 -0.05
C LYS A 81 2.35 9.47 -0.21
N ILE A 82 2.62 9.02 -1.45
CA ILE A 82 3.66 8.02 -1.72
C ILE A 82 5.05 8.55 -1.35
N VAL A 83 5.35 9.81 -1.66
CA VAL A 83 6.64 10.44 -1.31
C VAL A 83 6.82 10.56 0.20
N GLN A 84 5.76 10.90 0.94
CA GLN A 84 5.77 10.98 2.40
C GLN A 84 5.99 9.60 3.04
N GLU A 85 5.25 8.57 2.60
CA GLU A 85 5.41 7.20 3.09
C GLU A 85 6.84 6.69 2.89
N LYS A 86 7.45 6.99 1.74
CA LYS A 86 8.85 6.63 1.45
C LYS A 86 9.82 7.36 2.38
N SER A 87 9.59 8.63 2.65
CA SER A 87 10.43 9.43 3.56
C SER A 87 10.38 8.91 5.00
N HIS A 88 9.19 8.54 5.49
CA HIS A 88 9.02 7.95 6.83
C HIS A 88 9.77 6.62 6.99
N MET A 89 9.74 5.77 5.97
CA MET A 89 10.48 4.51 5.97
C MET A 89 11.98 4.74 6.08
N VAL A 90 12.55 5.70 5.33
CA VAL A 90 13.97 6.04 5.42
C VAL A 90 14.33 6.59 6.81
N SER A 91 13.48 7.45 7.39
CA SER A 91 13.72 8.02 8.72
C SER A 91 13.74 6.96 9.82
N SER A 92 12.78 6.02 9.82
CA SER A 92 12.72 4.96 10.83
C SER A 92 13.93 4.02 10.76
N VAL A 93 14.42 3.75 9.55
CA VAL A 93 15.64 2.96 9.35
C VAL A 93 16.86 3.71 9.90
N VAL A 94 16.99 5.01 9.60
CA VAL A 94 18.11 5.82 10.10
C VAL A 94 18.10 5.90 11.63
N GLU A 95 16.95 6.12 12.28
CA GLU A 95 16.86 6.16 13.75
C GLU A 95 17.25 4.82 14.41
N GLN A 96 16.92 3.68 13.79
CA GLN A 96 17.37 2.38 14.28
C GLN A 96 18.89 2.20 14.17
N PHE A 97 19.53 2.83 13.19
CA PHE A 97 20.99 2.79 13.03
C PHE A 97 21.73 3.84 13.85
N VAL A 98 21.14 5.02 14.10
CA VAL A 98 21.73 6.08 14.95
C VAL A 98 21.75 5.68 16.44
N GLY A 99 21.00 4.64 16.83
CA GLY A 99 21.13 3.95 18.12
C GLY A 99 22.20 2.84 18.16
N ALA A 100 22.82 2.52 17.03
CA ALA A 100 23.85 1.49 16.86
C ALA A 100 25.23 2.08 16.46
N ASP A 101 25.42 3.39 16.57
CA ASP A 101 26.67 4.09 16.28
C ASP A 101 27.71 3.95 17.40
N SER A 102 27.99 2.72 17.85
CA SER A 102 29.17 2.41 18.70
C SER A 102 30.29 1.68 17.96
N LEU A 103 30.24 1.58 16.62
CA LEU A 103 31.28 0.91 15.82
C LEU A 103 31.67 1.63 14.52
N VAL A 104 31.63 2.97 14.49
CA VAL A 104 32.27 3.75 13.41
C VAL A 104 33.63 4.28 13.88
N GLU A 105 34.53 3.38 14.22
CA GLU A 105 35.97 3.62 14.15
C GLU A 105 36.61 2.42 13.45
N ASN A 106 37.54 2.70 12.53
CA ASN A 106 38.30 1.77 11.68
C ASN A 106 37.81 1.56 10.23
N ILE A 107 37.48 2.65 9.53
CA ILE A 107 37.83 2.70 8.10
C ILE A 107 39.21 3.33 8.01
N GLN A 108 40.25 2.50 7.86
CA GLN A 108 41.58 3.01 7.53
C GLN A 108 41.57 3.53 6.08
N PRO A 109 42.15 4.70 5.80
CA PRO A 109 42.24 5.22 4.45
C PRO A 109 43.19 4.35 3.62
N PHE A 110 42.72 3.89 2.46
CA PHE A 110 43.57 3.27 1.44
C PHE A 110 44.56 4.32 0.92
N SER A 111 45.83 4.20 1.29
CA SER A 111 46.92 4.94 0.66
C SER A 111 47.22 4.32 -0.71
N LEU A 112 47.04 5.11 -1.77
CA LEU A 112 47.57 4.80 -3.10
C LEU A 112 49.09 4.90 -3.05
N HIS A 113 49.78 3.81 -3.39
CA HIS A 113 51.20 3.82 -3.68
C HIS A 113 51.37 3.95 -5.19
N GLU A 114 52.02 5.02 -5.65
CA GLU A 114 52.62 5.12 -6.98
C GLU A 114 53.76 4.09 -7.13
#